data_AF-A0A3A4WMF0-F1
#
_entry.id   AF-A0A3A4WMF0-F1
#
_cell.length_a   1.000
_cell.length_b   1.000
_cell.length_c   1.000
_cell.angle_alpha   90.00
_cell.angle_beta   90.00
_cell.angle_gamma   90.00
#
_symmetry.space_group_name_H-M   'P 1'
#
loop_
_entity.id
_entity.type
_entity.pdbx_description
1 polymer ?
#
loop_
_entity_poly.entity_id
_entity_poly.type
_entity_poly.pdbx_seq_one_letter_code
_entity_poly.pdbx_strand_id
1 'polypeptide(L)'
;MPSASLSVKGRISMINFNTMNLRQENNIRRRFIMKKAARFLVVILSMMFLWGCELALIGIGASVGVGTYKFIEGKLERPYPIELQKAWDATNTALTNLQISVSGSLLEGAKGNIEGVRKDGVTVYISLKDEGQKVTTIGVRVGTFGDRIEADLVHKEIAAAAGL
;
A
#
# COMPACT_ATOMS: atom_id res chain seq x y z
N MET A 1 65.36 26.58 -60.13
CA MET A 1 64.37 27.67 -60.04
C MET A 1 63.08 27.10 -59.43
N PRO A 2 62.57 27.64 -58.30
CA PRO A 2 61.36 27.16 -57.63
C PRO A 2 60.14 28.08 -57.86
N SER A 3 58.93 27.51 -57.98
CA SER A 3 57.63 28.17 -57.76
C SER A 3 56.52 27.10 -57.85
N ALA A 4 55.41 27.10 -57.10
CA ALA A 4 54.94 27.87 -55.97
C ALA A 4 53.85 27.02 -55.27
N SER A 5 53.93 26.88 -53.95
CA SER A 5 52.89 26.27 -53.10
C SER A 5 51.97 27.37 -52.57
N LEU A 6 50.75 27.48 -53.10
CA LEU A 6 49.77 28.50 -52.69
C LEU A 6 48.80 27.94 -51.63
N SER A 7 49.15 28.24 -50.37
CA SER A 7 48.28 28.72 -49.28
C SER A 7 46.81 28.27 -49.25
N VAL A 8 46.56 27.11 -48.64
CA VAL A 8 45.22 26.66 -48.15
C VAL A 8 45.00 27.09 -46.68
N LYS A 9 45.72 28.10 -46.18
CA LYS A 9 45.74 28.45 -44.74
C LYS A 9 44.66 29.45 -44.30
N GLY A 10 43.96 30.11 -45.24
CA GLY A 10 43.05 31.23 -44.92
C GLY A 10 41.60 30.85 -44.58
N ARG A 11 41.08 29.71 -45.05
CA ARG A 11 39.65 29.39 -44.95
C ARG A 11 39.26 28.58 -43.70
N ILE A 12 40.23 27.91 -43.06
CA ILE A 12 40.00 27.05 -41.89
C ILE A 12 39.82 27.88 -40.60
N SER A 13 40.37 29.10 -40.54
CA SER A 13 40.32 29.94 -39.34
C SER A 13 38.96 30.58 -39.07
N MET A 14 38.16 30.87 -40.12
CA MET A 14 36.85 31.52 -39.94
C MET A 14 35.74 30.55 -39.49
N ILE A 15 35.85 29.26 -39.82
CA ILE A 15 34.83 28.26 -39.46
C ILE A 15 34.91 27.92 -37.97
N ASN A 16 36.14 27.88 -37.42
CA ASN A 16 36.41 27.50 -36.02
C ASN A 16 35.90 28.52 -35.00
N PHE A 17 35.94 29.81 -35.34
CA PHE A 17 35.50 30.89 -34.45
C PHE A 17 33.98 30.90 -34.29
N ASN A 18 33.22 30.60 -35.36
CA ASN A 18 31.76 30.59 -35.33
C ASN A 18 31.21 29.37 -34.53
N THR A 19 31.89 28.22 -34.61
CA THR A 19 31.52 27.02 -33.86
C THR A 19 31.81 27.11 -32.36
N MET A 20 32.79 27.91 -31.93
CA MET A 20 33.08 28.13 -30.51
C MET A 20 32.04 29.01 -29.83
N ASN A 21 31.53 30.05 -30.51
CA ASN A 21 30.48 30.92 -29.98
C ASN A 21 29.12 30.19 -29.83
N LEU A 22 28.76 29.34 -30.79
CA LEU A 22 27.52 28.53 -30.72
C LEU A 22 27.57 27.46 -29.62
N ARG A 23 28.76 27.00 -29.22
CA ARG A 23 28.95 26.04 -28.11
C ARG A 23 28.85 26.71 -26.74
N GLN A 24 29.27 27.98 -26.63
CA GLN A 24 29.17 28.77 -25.39
C GLN A 24 27.73 29.17 -25.06
N GLU A 25 26.97 29.65 -26.05
CA GLU A 25 25.58 30.07 -25.84
C GLU A 25 24.67 28.90 -25.39
N ASN A 26 24.88 27.72 -25.95
CA ASN A 26 24.14 26.51 -25.57
C ASN A 26 24.42 26.04 -24.14
N ASN A 27 25.65 26.21 -23.63
CA ASN A 27 25.99 25.81 -22.27
C ASN A 27 25.37 26.74 -21.20
N ILE A 28 25.22 28.04 -21.49
CA ILE A 28 24.58 29.00 -20.57
C ILE A 28 23.07 28.76 -20.53
N ARG A 29 22.42 28.56 -21.69
CA ARG A 29 20.99 28.21 -21.77
C ARG A 29 20.69 26.89 -21.06
N ARG A 30 21.52 25.86 -21.24
CA ARG A 30 21.38 24.56 -20.52
C ARG A 30 21.52 24.71 -19.01
N ARG A 31 22.46 25.51 -18.52
CA ARG A 31 22.61 25.77 -17.07
C ARG A 31 21.41 26.49 -16.47
N PHE A 32 20.79 27.41 -17.20
CA PHE A 32 19.56 28.08 -16.76
C PHE A 32 18.34 27.14 -16.75
N ILE A 33 18.19 26.32 -17.79
CA ILE A 33 17.10 25.33 -17.90
C ILE A 33 17.24 24.24 -16.85
N MET A 34 18.45 23.74 -16.58
CA MET A 34 18.68 22.72 -15.54
C MET A 34 18.45 23.26 -14.13
N LYS A 35 18.83 24.51 -13.83
CA LYS A 35 18.52 25.14 -12.52
C LYS A 35 17.02 25.36 -12.34
N LYS A 36 16.29 25.73 -13.40
CA LYS A 36 14.84 25.90 -13.37
C LYS A 36 14.13 24.55 -13.26
N ALA A 37 14.56 23.55 -14.04
CA ALA A 37 14.06 22.18 -13.96
C ALA A 37 14.33 21.53 -12.61
N ALA A 38 15.51 21.72 -12.02
CA ALA A 38 15.83 21.24 -10.68
C ALA A 38 14.95 21.90 -9.61
N ARG A 39 14.70 23.22 -9.70
CA ARG A 39 13.75 23.90 -8.81
C ARG A 39 12.33 23.38 -8.98
N PHE A 40 11.88 23.13 -10.21
CA PHE A 40 10.57 22.52 -10.46
C PHE A 40 10.49 21.08 -9.92
N LEU A 41 11.55 20.29 -10.04
CA LEU A 41 11.65 18.94 -9.48
C LEU A 41 11.55 18.96 -7.95
N VAL A 42 12.22 19.91 -7.30
CA VAL A 42 12.15 20.10 -5.83
C VAL A 42 10.75 20.53 -5.38
N VAL A 43 10.07 21.39 -6.15
CA VAL A 43 8.68 21.80 -5.86
C VAL A 43 7.71 20.63 -6.02
N ILE A 44 7.85 19.83 -7.09
CA ILE A 44 7.03 18.63 -7.32
C ILE A 44 7.25 17.59 -6.21
N LEU A 45 8.52 17.38 -5.81
CA LEU A 45 8.87 16.47 -4.72
C LEU A 45 8.30 16.95 -3.37
N SER A 46 8.35 18.26 -3.10
CA SER A 46 7.75 18.86 -1.90
C SER A 46 6.23 18.71 -1.88
N MET A 47 5.56 18.94 -3.01
CA MET A 47 4.11 18.71 -3.16
C MET A 47 3.72 17.24 -2.93
N MET A 48 4.53 16.27 -3.36
CA MET A 48 4.30 14.85 -3.05
C MET A 48 4.39 14.55 -1.55
N PHE A 49 5.29 15.21 -0.81
CA PHE A 49 5.38 15.04 0.64
C PHE A 49 4.18 15.65 1.38
N LEU A 50 3.63 16.76 0.89
CA LEU A 50 2.44 17.41 1.47
C LEU A 50 1.14 16.65 1.17
N TRP A 51 1.09 15.89 0.07
CA TRP A 51 -0.09 15.09 -0.34
C TRP A 51 0.03 13.59 -0.01
N GLY A 52 1.11 13.15 0.65
CA GLY A 52 1.55 11.75 0.66
C GLY A 52 1.44 10.97 1.97
N CYS A 53 0.84 11.50 3.05
CA CYS A 53 0.78 10.73 4.30
C CYS A 53 -0.26 9.61 4.31
N GLU A 54 -1.28 9.64 3.44
CA GLU A 54 -2.36 8.64 3.51
C GLU A 54 -2.18 7.49 2.52
N LEU A 55 -1.50 7.69 1.39
CA LEU A 55 -1.26 6.61 0.42
C LEU A 55 -0.12 5.66 0.82
N ALA A 56 0.81 6.10 1.67
CA ALA A 56 1.90 5.25 2.16
C ALA A 56 1.40 4.16 3.14
N LEU A 57 0.28 4.39 3.83
CA LEU A 57 -0.37 3.37 4.68
C LEU A 57 -1.12 2.31 3.87
N ILE A 58 -1.52 2.62 2.63
CA ILE A 58 -2.23 1.70 1.74
C ILE A 58 -1.23 0.98 0.80
N GLY A 59 -0.08 1.60 0.52
CA GLY A 59 0.87 1.15 -0.51
C GLY A 59 1.91 0.12 -0.10
N ILE A 60 2.06 -0.23 1.19
CA ILE A 60 3.05 -1.23 1.64
C ILE A 60 2.38 -2.55 2.11
N GLY A 61 1.04 -2.58 2.23
CA GLY A 61 0.31 -3.74 2.76
C GLY A 61 -0.73 -4.39 1.85
N ALA A 62 -1.02 -3.81 0.67
CA ALA A 62 -2.04 -4.32 -0.24
C ALA A 62 -1.44 -4.70 -1.60
N SER A 63 -0.54 -5.68 -1.63
CA SER A 63 -0.26 -6.40 -2.87
C SER A 63 -1.51 -7.19 -3.25
N VAL A 64 -2.19 -6.69 -4.27
CA VAL A 64 -3.22 -7.39 -5.04
C VAL A 64 -2.60 -8.70 -5.55
N GLY A 65 -2.83 -9.80 -4.85
CA GLY A 65 -2.29 -11.10 -5.23
C GLY A 65 -2.49 -12.14 -4.14
N VAL A 66 -3.60 -12.88 -4.24
CA VAL A 66 -3.88 -14.14 -3.52
C VAL A 66 -3.90 -14.00 -2.00
N GLY A 67 -4.98 -13.40 -1.49
CA GLY A 67 -5.23 -13.22 -0.06
C GLY A 67 -5.44 -11.76 0.25
N THR A 68 -6.68 -11.31 0.15
CA THR A 68 -7.09 -9.94 0.47
C THR A 68 -7.08 -9.76 1.99
N TYR A 69 -5.89 -9.70 2.56
CA TYR A 69 -5.65 -9.30 3.93
C TYR A 69 -5.78 -7.78 4.00
N LYS A 70 -6.96 -7.30 4.36
CA LYS A 70 -7.15 -5.88 4.64
C LYS A 70 -6.83 -5.66 6.10
N PHE A 71 -5.63 -5.19 6.40
CA PHE A 71 -5.33 -4.68 7.73
C PHE A 71 -5.52 -3.17 7.75
N ILE A 72 -6.65 -2.75 8.32
CA ILE A 72 -6.99 -1.34 8.45
C ILE A 72 -7.08 -1.06 9.96
N GLU A 73 -6.22 -0.17 10.46
CA GLU A 73 -6.33 0.42 11.81
C GLU A 73 -6.46 -0.58 12.98
N GLY A 74 -5.69 -1.68 12.98
CA GLY A 74 -5.73 -2.66 14.07
C GLY A 74 -6.75 -3.79 13.89
N LYS A 75 -7.49 -3.79 12.77
CA LYS A 75 -8.46 -4.80 12.40
C LYS A 75 -7.93 -5.63 11.24
N LEU A 76 -7.90 -6.95 11.41
CA LEU A 76 -7.54 -7.89 10.36
C LEU A 76 -8.84 -8.37 9.68
N GLU A 77 -9.04 -8.01 8.42
CA GLU A 77 -10.17 -8.48 7.63
C GLU A 77 -9.73 -9.50 6.59
N ARG A 78 -10.45 -10.63 6.54
CA ARG A 78 -10.23 -11.73 5.60
C ARG A 78 -11.58 -12.21 5.04
N PRO A 79 -11.77 -12.25 3.71
CA PRO A 79 -12.91 -12.90 3.11
C PRO A 79 -12.72 -14.41 3.05
N TYR A 80 -13.80 -15.12 3.33
CA TYR A 80 -13.88 -16.56 3.29
C TYR A 80 -14.99 -17.00 2.34
N PRO A 81 -14.76 -18.01 1.49
CA PRO A 81 -15.76 -18.53 0.55
C PRO A 81 -16.77 -19.45 1.27
N ILE A 82 -17.42 -18.92 2.30
CA ILE A 82 -18.45 -19.59 3.09
C ILE A 82 -19.64 -18.67 3.30
N GLU A 83 -20.82 -19.28 3.42
CA GLU A 83 -22.06 -18.59 3.76
C GLU A 83 -22.03 -18.04 5.19
N LEU A 84 -22.70 -16.91 5.41
CA LEU A 84 -22.70 -16.19 6.69
C LEU A 84 -23.10 -17.07 7.88
N GLN A 85 -24.11 -17.94 7.71
CA GLN A 85 -24.56 -18.87 8.76
C GLN A 85 -23.44 -19.84 9.17
N LYS A 86 -22.76 -20.45 8.19
CA LYS A 86 -21.63 -21.35 8.46
C LYS A 86 -20.44 -20.60 9.07
N ALA A 87 -20.20 -19.36 8.63
CA ALA A 87 -19.16 -18.50 9.20
C ALA A 87 -19.45 -18.16 10.67
N TRP A 88 -20.72 -17.90 11.00
CA TRP A 88 -21.18 -17.61 12.35
C TRP A 88 -20.93 -18.79 13.30
N ASP A 89 -21.35 -19.99 12.90
CA ASP A 89 -21.14 -21.21 13.68
C ASP A 89 -19.66 -21.56 13.86
N ALA A 90 -18.87 -21.43 12.79
CA ALA A 90 -17.41 -21.61 12.86
C ALA A 90 -16.76 -20.59 13.79
N THR A 91 -17.25 -19.34 13.79
CA THR A 91 -16.73 -18.29 14.67
C THR A 91 -17.06 -18.59 16.13
N ASN A 92 -18.28 -18.99 16.45
CA ASN A 92 -18.66 -19.37 17.82
C ASN A 92 -17.87 -20.58 18.32
N THR A 93 -17.62 -21.55 17.44
CA THR A 93 -16.79 -22.72 17.74
C THR A 93 -15.34 -22.31 18.03
N ALA A 94 -14.76 -21.45 17.19
CA ALA A 94 -13.40 -20.95 17.38
C ALA A 94 -13.26 -20.14 18.68
N LEU A 95 -14.26 -19.30 19.01
CA LEU A 95 -14.28 -18.56 20.28
C LEU A 95 -14.33 -19.50 21.50
N THR A 96 -15.11 -20.57 21.41
CA THR A 96 -15.22 -21.59 22.45
C THR A 96 -13.88 -22.33 22.64
N ASN A 97 -13.22 -22.71 21.53
CA ASN A 97 -11.91 -23.37 21.55
C ASN A 97 -10.83 -22.47 22.17
N LEU A 98 -10.86 -21.18 21.85
CA LEU A 98 -9.92 -20.19 22.38
C LEU A 98 -10.26 -19.72 23.81
N GLN A 99 -11.29 -20.30 24.43
CA GLN A 99 -11.78 -19.95 25.76
C GLN A 99 -12.11 -18.45 25.92
N ILE A 100 -12.67 -17.87 24.85
CA ILE A 100 -13.14 -16.49 24.83
C ILE A 100 -14.62 -16.49 25.23
N SER A 101 -14.95 -15.76 26.30
CA SER A 101 -16.33 -15.62 26.76
C SER A 101 -17.06 -14.59 25.91
N VAL A 102 -18.12 -15.00 25.22
CA VAL A 102 -18.95 -14.09 24.42
C VAL A 102 -19.75 -13.19 25.35
N SER A 103 -19.51 -11.88 25.29
CA SER A 103 -20.23 -10.86 26.07
C SER A 103 -21.42 -10.28 25.31
N GLY A 104 -21.34 -10.27 23.97
CA GLY A 104 -22.43 -9.80 23.11
C GLY A 104 -22.36 -10.47 21.76
N SER A 105 -23.51 -10.86 21.22
CA SER A 105 -23.60 -11.35 19.84
C SER A 105 -24.87 -10.79 19.21
N LEU A 106 -24.72 -10.21 18.02
CA LEU A 106 -25.80 -9.62 17.24
C LEU A 106 -25.68 -10.09 15.81
N LEU A 107 -26.74 -10.72 15.29
CA LEU A 107 -26.83 -11.16 13.91
C LEU A 107 -27.99 -10.43 13.24
N GLU A 108 -27.68 -9.48 12.37
CA GLU A 108 -28.67 -8.69 11.60
C GLU A 108 -28.60 -9.05 10.12
N GLY A 109 -29.35 -10.06 9.72
CA GLY A 109 -29.54 -10.45 8.32
C GLY A 109 -28.22 -10.82 7.62
N ALA A 110 -27.62 -9.84 6.93
CA ALA A 110 -26.37 -9.97 6.17
C ALA A 110 -25.11 -9.52 6.95
N LYS A 111 -25.25 -9.10 8.21
CA LYS A 111 -24.15 -8.66 9.07
C LYS A 111 -24.22 -9.36 10.42
N GLY A 112 -23.07 -9.71 10.96
CA GLY A 112 -22.91 -10.25 12.31
C GLY A 112 -21.87 -9.46 13.08
N ASN A 113 -22.11 -9.23 14.37
CA ASN A 113 -21.11 -8.66 15.27
C ASN A 113 -21.05 -9.50 16.54
N ILE A 114 -19.84 -9.88 16.95
CA ILE A 114 -19.59 -10.67 18.15
C ILE A 114 -18.54 -9.94 18.96
N GLU A 115 -18.84 -9.77 20.24
CA GLU A 115 -17.98 -9.18 21.24
C GLU A 115 -17.65 -10.27 22.27
N GLY A 116 -16.35 -10.52 22.46
CA GLY A 116 -15.85 -11.51 23.39
C GLY A 116 -14.80 -10.92 24.32
N VAL A 117 -14.65 -11.54 25.49
CA VAL A 117 -13.62 -11.22 26.48
C VAL A 117 -12.83 -12.47 26.77
N ARG A 118 -11.52 -12.43 26.55
CA ARG A 118 -10.61 -13.53 26.90
C ARG A 118 -10.36 -13.55 28.41
N LYS A 119 -9.92 -14.69 28.93
CA LYS A 119 -9.53 -14.84 30.35
C LYS A 119 -8.46 -13.84 30.81
N ASP A 120 -7.61 -13.39 29.89
CA ASP A 120 -6.56 -12.40 30.15
C ASP A 120 -7.08 -10.96 30.25
N GLY A 121 -8.41 -10.75 30.14
CA GLY A 121 -9.04 -9.43 30.17
C GLY A 121 -9.02 -8.69 28.82
N VAL A 122 -8.48 -9.31 27.77
CA VAL A 122 -8.42 -8.74 26.42
C VAL A 122 -9.78 -8.89 25.73
N THR A 123 -10.32 -7.77 25.27
CA THR A 123 -11.57 -7.74 24.47
C THR A 123 -11.28 -8.09 23.01
N VAL A 124 -12.15 -8.88 22.39
CA VAL A 124 -12.09 -9.27 20.99
C VAL A 124 -13.38 -8.87 20.32
N TYR A 125 -13.26 -8.09 19.23
CA TYR A 125 -14.38 -7.66 18.41
C TYR A 125 -14.29 -8.38 17.06
N ILE A 126 -15.37 -9.05 16.68
CA ILE A 126 -15.46 -9.79 15.43
C ILE A 126 -16.67 -9.28 14.66
N SER A 127 -16.44 -8.71 13.48
CA SER A 127 -17.48 -8.30 12.56
C SER A 127 -17.52 -9.26 11.37
N LEU A 128 -18.67 -9.83 11.09
CA LEU A 128 -18.96 -10.62 9.91
C LEU A 128 -19.84 -9.79 8.96
N LYS A 129 -19.50 -9.81 7.67
CA LYS A 129 -20.27 -9.15 6.62
C LYS A 129 -20.39 -10.07 5.43
N ASP A 130 -21.61 -10.35 5.01
CA ASP A 130 -21.86 -11.06 3.76
C ASP A 130 -21.58 -10.11 2.58
N GLU A 131 -20.64 -10.48 1.72
CA GLU A 131 -20.35 -9.78 0.46
C GLU A 131 -21.16 -10.37 -0.71
N GLY A 132 -21.99 -11.39 -0.45
CA GLY A 132 -22.75 -12.11 -1.46
C GLY A 132 -21.96 -13.23 -2.11
N GLN A 133 -22.62 -14.00 -3.00
CA GLN A 133 -22.01 -15.15 -3.70
C GLN A 133 -21.43 -16.22 -2.77
N LYS A 134 -21.99 -16.38 -1.56
CA LYS A 134 -21.47 -17.27 -0.50
C LYS A 134 -20.06 -16.89 -0.05
N VAL A 135 -19.74 -15.60 -0.02
CA VAL A 135 -18.48 -15.06 0.49
C VAL A 135 -18.76 -14.15 1.68
N THR A 136 -18.19 -14.49 2.83
CA THR A 136 -18.32 -13.71 4.06
C THR A 136 -16.98 -13.09 4.41
N THR A 137 -16.93 -11.78 4.59
CA THR A 137 -15.77 -11.07 5.14
C THR A 137 -15.85 -11.09 6.66
N ILE A 138 -14.83 -11.66 7.28
CA ILE A 138 -14.68 -11.68 8.73
C ILE A 138 -13.57 -10.71 9.10
N GLY A 139 -13.86 -9.82 10.03
CA GLY A 139 -12.94 -8.82 10.56
C GLY A 139 -12.73 -9.01 12.04
N VAL A 140 -11.50 -9.29 12.46
CA VAL A 140 -11.13 -9.50 13.86
C VAL A 140 -10.27 -8.35 14.34
N ARG A 141 -10.64 -7.77 15.48
CA ARG A 141 -9.85 -6.78 16.22
C ARG A 141 -9.65 -7.27 17.65
N VAL A 142 -8.40 -7.34 18.08
CA VAL A 142 -8.03 -7.74 19.44
C VAL A 142 -7.55 -6.52 20.22
N GLY A 143 -8.26 -6.19 21.30
CA GLY A 143 -7.97 -5.10 22.22
C GLY A 143 -8.15 -3.70 21.64
N THR A 144 -7.68 -2.71 22.41
CA THR A 144 -7.69 -1.29 22.02
C THR A 144 -6.63 -0.96 20.97
N PHE A 145 -5.46 -1.61 21.04
CA PHE A 145 -4.33 -1.35 20.14
C PHE A 145 -4.32 -2.18 18.84
N GLY A 146 -5.09 -3.28 18.77
CA GLY A 146 -5.18 -4.12 17.57
C GLY A 146 -3.92 -4.97 17.39
N ASP A 147 -3.90 -6.15 18.02
CA ASP A 147 -2.80 -7.11 17.87
C ASP A 147 -2.97 -7.97 16.61
N ARG A 148 -2.01 -7.88 15.68
CA ARG A 148 -2.00 -8.65 14.44
C ARG A 148 -1.82 -10.15 14.67
N ILE A 149 -0.97 -10.53 15.62
CA ILE A 149 -0.60 -11.93 15.85
C ILE A 149 -1.80 -12.67 16.44
N GLU A 150 -2.41 -12.09 17.46
CA GLU A 150 -3.62 -12.66 18.08
C GLU A 150 -4.80 -12.68 17.11
N ALA A 151 -5.00 -11.62 16.30
CA ALA A 151 -6.04 -11.62 15.27
C ALA A 151 -5.82 -12.73 14.23
N ASP A 152 -4.58 -12.98 13.80
CA ASP A 152 -4.26 -14.07 12.87
C ASP A 152 -4.49 -15.45 13.50
N LEU A 153 -4.20 -15.63 14.79
CA LEU A 153 -4.52 -16.86 15.53
C LEU A 153 -6.03 -17.14 15.56
N VAL A 154 -6.84 -16.13 15.86
CA VAL A 154 -8.31 -16.24 15.81
C VAL A 154 -8.76 -16.60 14.39
N HIS A 155 -8.21 -15.94 13.37
CA HIS A 155 -8.53 -16.25 11.96
C HIS A 155 -8.14 -17.67 11.52
N LYS A 156 -7.03 -18.20 12.03
CA LYS A 156 -6.61 -19.59 11.81
C LYS A 156 -7.58 -20.57 12.46
N GLU A 157 -7.99 -20.29 13.69
CA GLU A 157 -8.95 -21.14 14.40
C GLU A 157 -10.32 -21.14 13.70
N ILE A 158 -10.80 -19.97 13.25
CA ILE A 158 -12.04 -19.86 12.47
C ILE A 158 -11.94 -20.64 11.15
N ALA A 159 -10.79 -20.56 10.47
CA ALA A 159 -10.56 -21.33 9.24
C ALA A 159 -10.60 -22.84 9.50
N ALA A 160 -9.91 -23.29 10.56
CA ALA A 160 -9.90 -24.69 10.99
C ALA A 160 -11.31 -25.18 11.35
N ALA A 161 -12.09 -24.39 12.09
CA ALA A 161 -13.48 -24.70 12.44
C ALA A 161 -14.42 -24.71 11.21
N ALA A 162 -14.14 -23.87 10.21
CA ALA A 162 -14.90 -23.84 8.96
C ALA A 162 -14.53 -24.98 7.98
N GLY A 163 -13.40 -25.65 8.21
CA GLY A 163 -12.84 -26.70 7.36
C GLY A 163 -12.13 -26.16 6.11
N LEU A 164 -11.41 -25.05 6.24
CA LEU A 164 -10.65 -24.37 5.18
C LEU A 164 -9.14 -24.53 5.34
#